data_AF-A0A963T945-F1
#
_entry.id   AF-A0A963T945-F1
#
_cell.length_a   1.000
_cell.length_b   1.000
_cell.length_c   1.000
_cell.angle_alpha   90.00
_cell.angle_beta   90.00
_cell.angle_gamma   90.00
#
_symmetry.space_group_name_H-M   'P 1'
#
loop_
_entity.id
_entity.type
_entity.pdbx_description
1 polymer ?
#
loop_
_entity_poly.entity_id
_entity_poly.type
_entity_poly.pdbx_seq_one_letter_code
_entity_poly.pdbx_strand_id
1 'polypeptide(L)'
;MRDVTTPPAPDDFDERLRAAKAKRQAGGSGKRGSGKASMSGFGMAFRIGTELVAALAVGLVIGLSLDRWLDTAPWFLVVFFFLGAAAGILNVYRTASGLVSAAPDQEGSGDGNGDVS
;
A
#
# COMPACT_ATOMS: atom_id res chain seq x y z
N MET A 1 -9.45 -40.13 -32.03
CA MET A 1 -10.50 -39.41 -31.28
C MET A 1 -9.83 -38.18 -30.67
N ARG A 2 -10.28 -36.96 -30.92
CA ARG A 2 -9.66 -35.74 -30.36
C ARG A 2 -10.36 -35.39 -29.06
N ASP A 3 -9.64 -35.37 -27.94
CA ASP A 3 -10.16 -34.78 -26.71
C ASP A 3 -10.17 -33.26 -26.88
N VAL A 4 -11.38 -32.76 -27.14
CA VAL A 4 -11.66 -31.34 -27.29
C VAL A 4 -11.75 -30.77 -25.88
N THR A 5 -10.88 -29.81 -25.63
CA THR A 5 -10.84 -28.89 -24.50
C THR A 5 -12.23 -28.55 -23.95
N THR A 6 -12.63 -29.17 -22.83
CA THR A 6 -13.68 -28.63 -21.98
C THR A 6 -13.12 -27.38 -21.32
N PRO A 7 -13.68 -26.17 -21.57
CA PRO A 7 -13.28 -24.99 -20.81
C PRO A 7 -13.59 -25.24 -19.33
N PRO A 8 -12.69 -24.86 -18.39
CA PRO A 8 -13.01 -24.93 -16.97
C PRO A 8 -14.29 -24.14 -16.69
N ALA A 9 -15.11 -24.66 -15.76
CA ALA A 9 -16.37 -24.02 -15.39
C ALA A 9 -16.10 -22.57 -14.94
N PRO A 10 -17.01 -21.62 -15.23
CA PRO A 10 -16.84 -20.21 -14.88
C PRO A 10 -16.58 -19.99 -13.37
N ASP A 11 -17.08 -20.89 -12.53
CA ASP A 11 -16.90 -20.87 -11.07
C ASP A 11 -15.42 -21.00 -10.66
N ASP A 12 -14.62 -21.81 -11.37
CA ASP A 12 -13.18 -21.95 -11.12
C ASP A 12 -12.42 -20.65 -11.44
N PHE A 13 -12.87 -19.93 -12.47
CA PHE A 13 -12.27 -18.67 -12.87
C PHE A 13 -12.58 -17.58 -11.86
N ASP A 14 -13.82 -17.52 -11.40
CA ASP A 14 -14.26 -16.58 -10.37
C ASP A 14 -13.61 -16.87 -9.01
N GLU A 15 -13.41 -18.14 -8.66
CA GLU A 15 -12.62 -18.54 -7.49
C GLU A 15 -11.16 -18.10 -7.62
N ARG A 16 -10.53 -18.32 -8.78
CA ARG A 16 -9.16 -17.86 -9.04
C ARG A 16 -9.07 -16.34 -9.04
N LEU A 17 -10.09 -15.64 -9.57
CA LEU A 17 -10.15 -14.19 -9.59
C LEU A 17 -10.34 -13.63 -8.19
N ARG A 18 -11.19 -14.25 -7.36
CA ARG A 18 -11.36 -13.92 -5.94
C ARG A 18 -10.10 -14.22 -5.14
N ALA A 19 -9.47 -15.38 -5.32
CA ALA A 19 -8.22 -15.73 -4.67
C ALA A 19 -7.09 -14.76 -5.06
N ALA A 20 -7.02 -14.36 -6.33
CA ALA A 20 -6.06 -13.37 -6.81
C ALA A 20 -6.36 -11.95 -6.30
N LYS A 21 -7.64 -11.55 -6.21
CA LYS A 21 -8.06 -10.25 -5.64
C LYS A 21 -7.84 -10.18 -4.14
N ALA A 22 -8.18 -11.22 -3.38
CA ALA A 22 -7.93 -11.30 -1.94
C ALA A 22 -6.42 -11.22 -1.64
N LYS A 23 -5.60 -11.92 -2.43
CA LYS A 23 -4.14 -11.85 -2.34
C LYS A 23 -3.55 -10.48 -2.75
N ARG A 24 -4.28 -9.69 -3.56
CA ARG A 24 -3.89 -8.31 -3.92
C ARG A 24 -4.42 -7.26 -2.95
N GLN A 25 -5.59 -7.46 -2.34
CA GLN A 25 -6.19 -6.54 -1.37
C GLN A 25 -5.50 -6.61 -0.01
N ALA A 26 -5.06 -7.80 0.42
CA ALA A 26 -4.16 -7.94 1.58
C ALA A 26 -2.74 -7.39 1.33
N GLY A 27 -2.39 -7.10 0.06
CA GLY A 27 -1.14 -6.49 -0.37
C GLY A 27 -1.32 -5.06 -0.88
N GLY A 28 -2.28 -4.33 -0.32
CA GLY A 28 -2.61 -2.96 -0.69
C GLY A 28 -1.47 -1.98 -0.37
N SER A 29 -0.90 -1.44 -1.45
CA SER A 29 0.10 -0.36 -1.55
C SER A 29 1.57 -0.78 -1.51
N GLY A 30 2.25 -0.55 -2.64
CA GLY A 30 3.71 -0.49 -2.79
C GLY A 30 4.44 -1.77 -3.25
N LYS A 31 4.38 -2.02 -4.56
CA LYS A 31 5.40 -2.62 -5.45
C LYS A 31 6.28 -3.77 -4.89
N ARG A 32 5.90 -4.99 -5.32
CA ARG A 32 6.62 -6.29 -5.34
C ARG A 32 8.14 -6.26 -5.07
N GLY A 33 8.54 -7.06 -4.07
CA GLY A 33 9.88 -7.64 -3.92
C GLY A 33 9.83 -8.79 -2.91
N SER A 34 9.73 -10.01 -3.41
CA SER A 34 9.67 -11.27 -2.66
C SER A 34 11.00 -11.63 -1.99
N GLY A 35 10.98 -12.04 -0.72
CA GLY A 35 12.15 -12.65 -0.06
C GLY A 35 11.95 -12.95 1.43
N LYS A 36 11.22 -14.02 1.75
CA LYS A 36 11.35 -14.86 2.96
C LYS A 36 11.75 -14.16 4.28
N ALA A 37 10.74 -13.76 5.06
CA ALA A 37 10.65 -13.58 6.53
C ALA A 37 11.81 -12.96 7.37
N SER A 38 13.10 -13.20 7.12
CA SER A 38 14.24 -12.51 7.75
C SER A 38 14.67 -11.23 7.01
N MET A 39 14.30 -11.08 5.73
CA MET A 39 14.47 -9.85 4.94
C MET A 39 13.39 -8.78 5.25
N SER A 40 12.38 -9.14 6.05
CA SER A 40 11.15 -8.35 6.23
C SER A 40 11.41 -6.96 6.82
N GLY A 41 12.25 -6.86 7.86
CA GLY A 41 12.54 -5.58 8.52
C GLY A 41 13.37 -4.63 7.65
N PHE A 42 14.40 -5.13 6.98
CA PHE A 42 15.26 -4.32 6.12
C PHE A 42 14.53 -3.87 4.84
N GLY A 43 13.76 -4.76 4.20
CA GLY A 43 12.96 -4.39 3.03
C GLY A 43 11.89 -3.33 3.35
N MET A 44 11.27 -3.42 4.53
CA MET A 44 10.31 -2.42 5.00
C MET A 44 10.99 -1.09 5.34
N ALA A 45 12.10 -1.11 6.07
CA ALA A 45 12.87 0.11 6.38
C ALA A 45 13.39 0.80 5.11
N PHE A 46 13.89 0.02 4.14
CA PHE A 46 14.34 0.54 2.85
C PHE A 46 13.20 1.20 2.09
N ARG A 47 12.03 0.54 2.03
CA ARG A 47 10.85 1.12 1.39
C ARG A 47 10.44 2.45 2.04
N ILE A 48 10.32 2.48 3.36
CA ILE A 48 9.99 3.70 4.13
C ILE A 48 11.02 4.81 3.83
N GLY A 49 12.30 4.48 3.84
CA GLY A 49 13.37 5.41 3.50
C GLY A 49 13.26 5.94 2.07
N THR A 50 13.01 5.07 1.09
CA THR A 50 12.85 5.48 -0.32
C THR A 50 11.62 6.35 -0.54
N GLU A 51 10.52 6.11 0.18
CA GLU A 51 9.33 6.95 0.11
C GLU A 51 9.61 8.38 0.61
N LEU A 52 10.33 8.50 1.74
CA LEU A 52 10.76 9.79 2.27
C LEU A 52 11.71 10.51 1.31
N VAL A 53 12.74 9.83 0.82
CA VAL A 53 13.73 10.40 -0.11
C VAL A 53 13.07 10.81 -1.42
N ALA A 54 12.13 10.02 -1.95
CA ALA A 54 11.40 10.35 -3.17
C ALA A 54 10.54 11.62 -2.98
N ALA A 55 9.79 11.72 -1.88
CA ALA A 55 8.99 12.91 -1.60
C ALA A 55 9.84 14.18 -1.47
N LEU A 56 10.98 14.10 -0.77
CA LEU A 56 11.94 15.19 -0.67
C LEU A 56 12.55 15.54 -2.03
N ALA A 57 12.97 14.55 -2.81
CA ALA A 57 13.56 14.76 -4.13
C ALA A 57 12.58 15.50 -5.06
N VAL A 58 11.30 15.09 -5.07
CA VAL A 58 10.26 15.76 -5.86
C VAL A 58 10.06 17.21 -5.39
N GLY A 59 9.94 17.44 -4.07
CA GLY A 59 9.79 18.79 -3.51
C GLY A 59 10.98 19.70 -3.85
N LEU A 60 12.20 19.19 -3.76
CA LEU A 60 13.42 19.94 -4.11
C LEU A 60 13.51 20.23 -5.60
N VAL A 61 13.21 19.26 -6.46
CA VAL A 61 13.22 19.46 -7.92
C VAL A 61 12.20 20.51 -8.33
N ILE A 62 10.98 20.43 -7.81
CA ILE A 62 9.91 21.41 -8.10
C ILE A 62 10.31 22.79 -7.54
N GLY A 63 10.70 22.86 -6.27
CA GLY A 63 11.09 24.11 -5.61
C GLY A 63 12.24 24.82 -6.32
N LEU A 64 13.32 24.10 -6.64
CA LEU A 64 14.46 24.63 -7.39
C LEU A 64 14.10 25.04 -8.81
N SER A 65 13.21 24.29 -9.48
CA SER A 65 12.76 24.65 -10.82
C SER A 65 11.97 25.94 -10.80
N LEU A 66 11.05 26.10 -9.84
CA LEU A 66 10.26 27.32 -9.67
C LEU A 66 11.11 28.52 -9.30
N ASP A 67 12.01 28.37 -8.32
CA ASP A 67 12.89 29.45 -7.90
C ASP A 67 13.77 29.95 -9.06
N ARG A 68 14.25 29.04 -9.91
CA ARG A 68 15.01 29.40 -11.13
C ARG A 68 14.17 30.05 -12.22
N TRP A 69 12.91 29.65 -12.35
CA TRP A 69 12.05 30.16 -13.42
C TRP A 69 11.52 31.56 -13.10
N LEU A 70 11.32 31.83 -11.82
CA LEU A 70 10.80 33.11 -11.32
C LEU A 70 11.92 34.05 -10.84
N ASP A 71 13.18 33.62 -10.92
CA ASP A 71 14.38 34.31 -10.44
C ASP A 71 14.22 34.78 -8.98
N THR A 72 13.47 34.00 -8.18
CA THR A 72 13.20 34.31 -6.79
C THR A 72 14.34 33.79 -5.90
N ALA A 73 14.56 34.48 -4.78
CA ALA A 73 15.25 33.88 -3.63
C ALA A 73 14.57 32.54 -3.25
N PRO A 74 15.26 31.59 -2.57
CA PRO A 74 14.87 30.17 -2.47
C PRO A 74 13.64 29.91 -1.57
N TRP A 75 12.57 30.68 -1.76
CA TRP A 75 11.34 30.67 -1.01
C TRP A 75 10.47 29.49 -1.43
N PHE A 76 10.37 29.20 -2.74
CA PHE A 76 9.60 28.04 -3.18
C PHE A 76 10.28 26.75 -2.76
N LEU A 77 11.60 26.66 -2.84
CA LEU A 77 12.35 25.52 -2.29
C LEU A 77 12.01 25.29 -0.82
N VAL A 78 12.02 26.32 0.03
CA VAL A 78 11.70 26.17 1.46
C VAL A 78 10.26 25.65 1.64
N VAL A 79 9.28 26.25 0.96
CA VAL A 79 7.87 25.82 1.06
C VAL A 79 7.69 24.38 0.57
N PHE A 80 8.23 24.05 -0.61
CA PHE A 80 8.10 22.71 -1.19
C PHE A 80 8.92 21.65 -0.45
N PHE A 81 10.01 22.04 0.22
CA PHE A 81 10.75 21.15 1.11
C PHE A 81 9.88 20.72 2.29
N PHE A 82 9.25 21.67 3.01
CA PHE A 82 8.35 21.32 4.11
C PHE A 82 7.13 20.53 3.63
N LEU A 83 6.56 20.89 2.47
CA LEU A 83 5.44 20.16 1.90
C LEU A 83 5.83 18.73 1.51
N GLY A 84 6.99 18.53 0.89
CA GLY A 84 7.54 17.22 0.55
C GLY A 84 7.85 16.38 1.78
N ALA A 85 8.45 16.99 2.81
CA ALA A 85 8.71 16.34 4.09
C ALA A 85 7.41 15.90 4.77
N ALA A 86 6.41 16.80 4.86
CA ALA A 86 5.11 16.51 5.43
C ALA A 86 4.40 15.38 4.67
N ALA A 87 4.41 15.42 3.34
CA ALA A 87 3.83 14.38 2.49
C ALA A 87 4.51 13.02 2.69
N GLY A 88 5.85 12.99 2.74
CA GLY A 88 6.63 11.78 3.00
C GLY A 88 6.29 11.18 4.35
N ILE A 89 6.30 12.02 5.40
CA ILE A 89 5.94 11.62 6.76
C ILE A 89 4.50 11.08 6.81
N LEU A 90 3.52 11.74 6.18
CA LEU A 90 2.13 11.28 6.10
C LEU A 90 1.99 9.93 5.39
N ASN A 91 2.80 9.66 4.37
CA ASN A 91 2.79 8.39 3.66
C ASN A 91 3.31 7.24 4.54
N VAL A 92 4.36 7.51 5.31
CA VAL A 92 4.94 6.56 6.27
C VAL A 92 3.94 6.28 7.41
N TYR A 93 3.36 7.33 8.00
CA TYR A 93 2.33 7.16 9.04
C TYR A 93 1.13 6.36 8.54
N ARG A 94 0.65 6.63 7.32
CA ARG A 94 -0.46 5.86 6.73
C ARG A 94 -0.13 4.39 6.56
N THR A 95 1.09 4.09 6.12
CA THR A 95 1.57 2.71 5.97
C THR A 95 1.67 2.01 7.33
N ALA A 96 2.14 2.72 8.36
CA ALA A 96 2.21 2.21 9.72
C ALA A 96 0.81 1.99 10.35
N SER A 97 -0.11 2.95 10.19
CA SER A 97 -1.45 2.89 10.78
C SER A 97 -2.40 1.92 10.05
N GLY A 98 -2.25 1.74 8.74
CA GLY A 98 -3.05 0.79 7.97
C GLY A 98 -2.86 -0.67 8.39
N LEU A 99 -1.73 -0.99 9.04
CA LEU A 99 -1.49 -2.30 9.64
C LEU A 99 -2.28 -2.51 10.95
N VAL A 100 -2.66 -1.44 11.66
CA VAL A 100 -3.42 -1.49 12.92
C VAL A 100 -4.92 -1.62 12.69
N SER A 101 -5.45 -1.13 11.56
CA SER A 101 -6.90 -1.12 11.29
C SER A 101 -7.44 -2.35 10.54
N ALA A 102 -6.64 -3.41 10.39
CA ALA A 102 -7.04 -4.65 9.70
C ALA A 102 -7.32 -5.83 10.66
N ALA A 103 -7.60 -5.56 11.93
CA ALA A 103 -8.21 -6.55 12.83
C ALA A 103 -9.73 -6.45 12.67
N PRO A 104 -10.40 -7.43 12.03
CA PRO A 104 -11.86 -7.46 12.03
C PRO A 104 -12.33 -7.84 13.42
N ASP A 105 -13.19 -7.00 13.97
CA ASP A 105 -14.01 -7.31 15.13
C ASP A 105 -14.93 -8.49 14.77
N GLN A 106 -14.58 -9.70 15.19
CA GLN A 106 -15.55 -10.80 15.23
C GLN A 106 -16.37 -10.65 16.51
N GLU A 107 -17.33 -9.72 16.45
CA GLU A 107 -18.41 -9.61 17.41
C GLU A 107 -19.70 -10.04 16.70
N GLY A 108 -20.27 -11.18 17.12
CA GLY A 108 -21.55 -11.64 16.57
C GLY A 108 -21.73 -13.16 16.53
N SER A 109 -21.80 -13.81 17.68
CA SER A 109 -22.55 -15.06 17.82
C SER A 109 -23.16 -15.10 19.21
N GLY A 110 -24.25 -14.34 19.36
CA GLY A 110 -25.24 -14.63 20.37
C GLY A 110 -25.98 -15.89 19.92
N ASP A 111 -25.66 -17.02 20.56
CA ASP A 111 -26.43 -18.25 20.42
C ASP A 111 -27.42 -18.32 21.58
N GLY A 112 -28.54 -17.61 21.39
CA GLY A 112 -29.76 -17.82 22.13
C GLY A 112 -30.62 -18.83 21.39
N ASN A 113 -30.43 -20.11 21.68
CA ASN A 113 -31.38 -21.18 21.40
C ASN A 113 -31.34 -22.11 22.62
N GLY A 114 -32.39 -22.26 23.42
CA GLY A 114 -33.75 -22.51 22.96
C GLY A 114 -34.05 -24.01 22.86
N ASP A 115 -33.25 -24.88 23.48
CA ASP A 115 -33.50 -26.33 23.43
C ASP A 115 -34.20 -26.81 24.70
N VAL A 116 -35.53 -26.80 24.58
CA VAL A 116 -36.49 -27.63 25.29
C VAL A 116 -36.07 -29.10 25.34
N SER A 117 -36.00 -29.68 26.54
CA SER A 117 -36.48 -31.03 26.90
C SER A 117 -36.54 -31.18 28.41
#